data_AF-A0A9E2I822-F1
#
_entry.id   AF-A0A9E2I822-F1
#
_cell.length_a   1.000
_cell.length_b   1.000
_cell.length_c   1.000
_cell.angle_alpha   90.00
_cell.angle_beta   90.00
_cell.angle_gamma   90.00
#
_symmetry.space_group_name_H-M   'P 1'
#
loop_
_entity.id
_entity.type
_entity.pdbx_description
1 polymer ?
#
loop_
_entity_poly.entity_id
_entity_poly.type
_entity_poly.pdbx_seq_one_letter_code
_entity_poly.pdbx_strand_id
1 'polypeptide(L)'
;MKGDIMSNSKNINSARNLTTSIVGQALRALPVSVNCYYGDPTLQWGDTMEKLERLAETGHTGPVSIITKGAIGPQRAADLARLVLPGLVVMVSVSGLGRAFEEVGHAHRYTTLRNLREAGVKAFAAVRPLTPPYNTSREVLTEIFQNLQAAGCEVACVSGFRGDASLIEEMSPEEGTEWVLRVKQMTGFDLVMECARENGIRLFTRVNCAVSYLTGRPSPFNPYWGSPQLVRCDAIECPLRGTCGPTEPNPEILAWLRQVGYDLEYQPAPQKACSFSSDTRLNCKSCCTTCYVERQPRVVVRNARTLGDLTFCRFVLGGTLCVKPGMIDEGGLDVGHVKVLQEAVGGANLHCLNSWWPWSAQLEKCFGCRYCILHHYTDRSSVGCAPADLEHMLQR
;
A
#
# COMPACT_ATOMS: atom_id res chain seq x y z
N MET A 1 29.16 -27.17 -46.51
CA MET A 1 27.98 -27.16 -45.62
C MET A 1 27.90 -25.80 -44.94
N LYS A 2 27.01 -24.94 -45.43
CA LYS A 2 26.66 -23.65 -44.78
C LYS A 2 25.48 -23.96 -43.85
N GLY A 3 25.66 -23.75 -42.56
CA GLY A 3 24.60 -23.92 -41.54
C GLY A 3 23.95 -22.58 -41.25
N ASP A 4 22.66 -22.49 -41.51
CA ASP A 4 21.81 -21.33 -41.29
C ASP A 4 21.67 -21.01 -39.79
N ILE A 5 21.97 -19.76 -39.45
CA ILE A 5 21.59 -19.11 -38.20
C ILE A 5 20.16 -18.59 -38.41
N MET A 6 19.16 -19.40 -38.08
CA MET A 6 17.77 -18.94 -38.02
C MET A 6 17.57 -18.09 -36.76
N SER A 7 17.38 -16.80 -37.00
CA SER A 7 17.01 -15.77 -36.03
C SER A 7 15.69 -16.07 -35.32
N ASN A 8 15.73 -16.02 -33.98
CA ASN A 8 14.60 -16.18 -33.07
C ASN A 8 13.77 -14.88 -32.98
N SER A 9 13.26 -14.38 -34.11
CA SER A 9 12.53 -13.09 -34.22
C SER A 9 11.01 -13.21 -34.09
N LYS A 10 10.47 -14.39 -33.73
CA LYS A 10 9.02 -14.65 -33.72
C LYS A 10 8.29 -14.38 -32.39
N ASN A 11 8.98 -14.01 -31.30
CA ASN A 11 8.34 -13.81 -29.99
C ASN A 11 8.06 -12.36 -29.57
N ILE A 12 8.30 -11.36 -30.44
CA ILE A 12 8.11 -9.93 -30.07
C ILE A 12 6.76 -9.36 -30.55
N ASN A 13 6.01 -10.07 -31.40
CA ASN A 13 4.79 -9.54 -32.01
C ASN A 13 3.46 -9.88 -31.31
N SER A 14 3.47 -10.55 -30.15
CA SER A 14 2.23 -10.85 -29.40
C SER A 14 1.81 -9.77 -28.39
N ALA A 15 2.61 -8.69 -28.22
CA ALA A 15 2.38 -7.67 -27.20
C ALA A 15 1.54 -6.44 -27.65
N ARG A 16 1.00 -6.42 -28.88
CA ARG A 16 0.44 -5.19 -29.49
C ARG A 16 -1.09 -5.06 -29.55
N ASN A 17 -1.84 -6.01 -29.00
CA ASN A 17 -3.28 -5.84 -28.80
C ASN A 17 -3.60 -5.63 -27.31
N LEU A 18 -2.94 -4.65 -26.68
CA LEU A 18 -3.43 -4.15 -25.40
C LEU A 18 -4.79 -3.50 -25.66
N THR A 19 -5.84 -4.17 -25.21
CA THR A 19 -7.22 -3.69 -25.21
C THR A 19 -7.26 -2.29 -24.61
N THR A 20 -7.64 -1.31 -25.42
CA THR A 20 -7.91 0.08 -25.02
C THR A 20 -9.25 0.21 -24.30
N SER A 21 -9.88 -0.91 -23.94
CA SER A 21 -11.12 -0.93 -23.16
C SER A 21 -10.95 -0.09 -21.89
N ILE A 22 -12.03 0.56 -21.48
CA ILE A 22 -12.03 1.33 -20.24
C ILE A 22 -11.74 0.43 -19.03
N VAL A 23 -12.19 -0.83 -19.08
CA VAL A 23 -11.92 -1.87 -18.07
C VAL A 23 -10.42 -2.16 -17.98
N GLY A 24 -9.75 -2.36 -19.12
CA GLY A 24 -8.32 -2.66 -19.16
C GLY A 24 -7.50 -1.50 -18.66
N GLN A 25 -7.93 -0.27 -18.96
CA GLN A 25 -7.31 0.94 -18.39
C GLN A 25 -7.50 1.00 -16.87
N ALA A 26 -8.70 0.70 -16.35
CA ALA A 26 -8.98 0.67 -14.91
C ALA A 26 -8.16 -0.40 -14.17
N LEU A 27 -8.03 -1.60 -14.76
CA LEU A 27 -7.21 -2.67 -14.21
C LEU A 27 -5.72 -2.29 -14.20
N ARG A 28 -5.21 -1.72 -15.29
CA ARG A 28 -3.83 -1.20 -15.37
C ARG A 28 -3.59 -0.01 -14.43
N ALA A 29 -4.63 0.64 -13.92
CA ALA A 29 -4.52 1.73 -12.96
C ALA A 29 -4.55 1.27 -11.49
N LEU A 30 -4.77 -0.03 -11.22
CA LEU A 30 -4.78 -0.56 -9.84
C LEU A 30 -3.47 -0.25 -9.11
N PRO A 31 -3.49 0.13 -7.83
CA PRO A 31 -2.25 0.31 -7.06
C PRO A 31 -1.66 -1.06 -6.71
N VAL A 32 -0.44 -1.39 -7.17
CA VAL A 32 0.19 -2.70 -6.95
C VAL A 32 1.29 -2.63 -5.90
N SER A 33 1.35 -3.62 -5.01
CA SER A 33 2.53 -3.85 -4.17
C SER A 33 3.20 -5.17 -4.53
N VAL A 34 4.48 -5.11 -4.90
CA VAL A 34 5.25 -6.28 -5.34
C VAL A 34 6.01 -6.85 -4.16
N ASN A 35 5.77 -8.13 -3.84
CA ASN A 35 6.49 -8.89 -2.83
C ASN A 35 6.50 -8.27 -1.43
N CYS A 36 5.45 -7.51 -1.10
CA CYS A 36 5.30 -6.84 0.19
C CYS A 36 4.36 -7.59 1.16
N TYR A 37 3.75 -8.70 0.73
CA TYR A 37 2.72 -9.38 1.52
C TYR A 37 3.28 -10.44 2.46
N TYR A 38 4.27 -11.25 2.01
CA TYR A 38 4.85 -12.35 2.80
C TYR A 38 6.38 -12.24 3.01
N GLY A 39 6.91 -11.03 3.10
CA GLY A 39 8.30 -10.80 3.43
C GLY A 39 8.83 -9.51 2.83
N ASP A 40 10.01 -9.58 2.21
CA ASP A 40 10.70 -8.41 1.69
C ASP A 40 11.16 -8.61 0.23
N PRO A 41 10.91 -7.64 -0.67
CA PRO A 41 11.30 -7.73 -2.08
C PRO A 41 12.83 -7.91 -2.27
N THR A 42 13.65 -7.41 -1.36
CA THR A 42 15.12 -7.54 -1.48
C THR A 42 15.65 -8.94 -1.22
N LEU A 43 14.86 -9.80 -0.56
CA LEU A 43 15.19 -11.20 -0.30
C LEU A 43 14.84 -12.12 -1.49
N GLN A 44 14.06 -11.63 -2.44
CA GLN A 44 13.61 -12.33 -3.65
C GLN A 44 13.76 -11.44 -4.89
N TRP A 45 14.95 -10.82 -5.01
CA TRP A 45 15.19 -9.76 -5.99
C TRP A 45 14.87 -10.15 -7.43
N GLY A 46 15.21 -11.38 -7.84
CA GLY A 46 14.91 -11.87 -9.19
C GLY A 46 13.41 -11.86 -9.51
N ASP A 47 12.61 -12.50 -8.65
CA ASP A 47 11.15 -12.53 -8.78
C ASP A 47 10.52 -11.13 -8.61
N THR A 48 11.09 -10.27 -7.77
CA THR A 48 10.68 -8.85 -7.70
C THR A 48 10.89 -8.13 -9.02
N MET A 49 12.06 -8.27 -9.65
CA MET A 49 12.36 -7.61 -10.91
C MET A 49 11.50 -8.15 -12.05
N GLU A 50 11.30 -9.47 -12.14
CA GLU A 50 10.42 -10.10 -13.14
C GLU A 50 8.99 -9.53 -13.07
N LYS A 51 8.43 -9.40 -11.86
CA LYS A 51 7.10 -8.81 -11.66
C LYS A 51 7.04 -7.33 -12.07
N LEU A 52 8.06 -6.55 -11.73
CA LEU A 52 8.14 -5.14 -12.11
C LEU A 52 8.28 -4.96 -13.63
N GLU A 53 9.10 -5.78 -14.27
CA GLU A 53 9.25 -5.83 -15.73
C GLU A 53 7.92 -6.20 -16.39
N ARG A 54 7.22 -7.21 -15.89
CA ARG A 54 5.89 -7.58 -16.38
C ARG A 54 4.87 -6.45 -16.25
N LEU A 55 4.90 -5.67 -15.16
CA LEU A 55 4.03 -4.49 -15.02
C LEU A 55 4.38 -3.42 -16.06
N ALA A 56 5.66 -3.20 -16.34
CA ALA A 56 6.09 -2.28 -17.40
C ALA A 56 5.66 -2.77 -18.79
N GLU A 57 5.89 -4.05 -19.11
CA GLU A 57 5.51 -4.68 -20.39
C GLU A 57 4.00 -4.64 -20.65
N THR A 58 3.19 -4.82 -19.60
CA THR A 58 1.73 -4.76 -19.67
C THR A 58 1.17 -3.34 -19.65
N GLY A 59 2.03 -2.32 -19.67
CA GLY A 59 1.63 -0.91 -19.73
C GLY A 59 0.90 -0.43 -18.48
N HIS A 60 1.27 -0.94 -17.30
CA HIS A 60 0.66 -0.56 -16.03
C HIS A 60 0.83 0.94 -15.76
N THR A 61 -0.27 1.62 -15.43
CA THR A 61 -0.34 3.08 -15.21
C THR A 61 -0.58 3.46 -13.74
N GLY A 62 -0.96 2.48 -12.92
CA GLY A 62 -1.19 2.64 -11.50
C GLY A 62 0.09 2.89 -10.70
N PRO A 63 -0.04 3.31 -9.43
CA PRO A 63 1.09 3.32 -8.51
C PRO A 63 1.62 1.91 -8.29
N VAL A 64 2.94 1.75 -8.34
CA VAL A 64 3.61 0.48 -8.04
C VAL A 64 4.53 0.70 -6.86
N SER A 65 4.50 -0.22 -5.90
CA SER A 65 5.35 -0.11 -4.73
C SER A 65 6.13 -1.36 -4.40
N ILE A 66 7.33 -1.12 -3.89
CA ILE A 66 8.09 -2.08 -3.10
C ILE A 66 8.34 -1.46 -1.73
N ILE A 67 8.19 -2.24 -0.67
CA ILE A 67 8.39 -1.83 0.72
C ILE A 67 9.49 -2.69 1.28
N THR A 68 10.58 -2.08 1.75
CA THR A 68 11.75 -2.85 2.17
C THR A 68 12.39 -2.38 3.46
N LYS A 69 12.91 -3.33 4.23
CA LYS A 69 13.90 -3.13 5.30
C LYS A 69 15.30 -3.54 4.85
N GLY A 70 15.44 -4.19 3.70
CA GLY A 70 16.71 -4.70 3.19
C GLY A 70 17.55 -3.63 2.50
N ALA A 71 18.80 -4.00 2.20
CA ALA A 71 19.73 -3.12 1.53
C ALA A 71 19.49 -3.10 0.01
N ILE A 72 19.43 -1.91 -0.56
CA ILE A 72 19.50 -1.68 -2.01
C ILE A 72 20.82 -0.95 -2.28
N GLY A 73 21.78 -1.69 -2.85
CA GLY A 73 23.05 -1.12 -3.31
C GLY A 73 22.90 -0.35 -4.64
N PRO A 74 23.96 0.35 -5.10
CA PRO A 74 23.91 1.16 -6.31
C PRO A 74 23.43 0.41 -7.55
N GLN A 75 23.88 -0.84 -7.75
CA GLN A 75 23.46 -1.66 -8.90
C GLN A 75 21.94 -1.93 -8.89
N ARG A 76 21.37 -2.34 -7.75
CA ARG A 76 19.93 -2.60 -7.62
C ARG A 76 19.12 -1.31 -7.79
N ALA A 77 19.62 -0.18 -7.32
CA ALA A 77 18.98 1.12 -7.56
C ALA A 77 19.00 1.49 -9.05
N ALA A 78 20.11 1.25 -9.75
CA ALA A 78 20.20 1.43 -11.19
C ALA A 78 19.28 0.47 -11.98
N ASP A 79 19.12 -0.78 -11.51
CA ASP A 79 18.17 -1.73 -12.09
C ASP A 79 16.73 -1.18 -12.03
N LEU A 80 16.32 -0.66 -10.88
CA LEU A 80 14.99 -0.04 -10.71
C LEU A 80 14.83 1.21 -11.58
N ALA A 81 15.86 2.05 -11.69
CA ALA A 81 15.82 3.29 -12.48
C ALA A 81 15.64 3.04 -13.99
N ARG A 82 16.04 1.86 -14.48
CA ARG A 82 15.90 1.47 -15.90
C ARG A 82 14.48 1.05 -16.27
N LEU A 83 13.61 0.79 -15.30
CA LEU A 83 12.24 0.36 -15.56
C LEU A 83 11.40 1.53 -16.10
N VAL A 84 10.68 1.28 -17.20
CA VAL A 84 9.68 2.22 -17.73
C VAL A 84 8.38 2.04 -16.95
N LEU A 85 8.40 2.44 -15.68
CA LEU A 85 7.28 2.29 -14.75
C LEU A 85 7.07 3.58 -13.93
N PRO A 86 6.35 4.58 -14.48
CA PRO A 86 6.34 5.94 -13.94
C PRO A 86 5.74 6.06 -12.52
N GLY A 87 4.93 5.07 -12.13
CA GLY A 87 4.30 4.95 -10.83
C GLY A 87 5.14 4.23 -9.77
N LEU A 88 6.35 3.75 -10.09
CA LEU A 88 7.21 3.03 -9.15
C LEU A 88 7.68 3.93 -8.01
N VAL A 89 7.45 3.49 -6.77
CA VAL A 89 7.94 4.12 -5.54
C VAL A 89 8.52 3.08 -4.59
N VAL A 90 9.70 3.34 -4.06
CA VAL A 90 10.35 2.50 -3.04
C VAL A 90 10.10 3.09 -1.65
N MET A 91 9.45 2.31 -0.77
CA MET A 91 9.26 2.70 0.62
C MET A 91 10.31 2.01 1.49
N VAL A 92 11.19 2.80 2.09
CA VAL A 92 12.24 2.27 2.97
C VAL A 92 11.74 2.32 4.41
N SER A 93 11.51 1.17 5.02
CA SER A 93 10.96 1.06 6.37
C SER A 93 12.02 1.39 7.42
N VAL A 94 11.91 2.57 8.05
CA VAL A 94 12.79 3.02 9.15
C VAL A 94 11.98 2.99 10.43
N SER A 95 12.43 2.33 11.50
CA SER A 95 11.72 2.37 12.78
C SER A 95 12.55 3.00 13.89
N GLY A 96 13.88 2.84 13.89
CA GLY A 96 14.72 3.23 15.01
C GLY A 96 14.57 2.32 16.23
N LEU A 97 13.95 1.14 16.07
CA LEU A 97 13.89 0.14 17.12
C LEU A 97 15.27 -0.51 17.32
N GLY A 98 15.56 -0.93 18.55
CA GLY A 98 16.81 -1.64 18.84
C GLY A 98 16.89 -3.02 18.18
N ARG A 99 18.09 -3.62 18.20
CA ARG A 99 18.33 -4.98 17.68
C ARG A 99 17.49 -6.07 18.35
N ALA A 100 16.99 -5.80 19.56
CA ALA A 100 16.05 -6.68 20.25
C ALA A 100 14.74 -6.89 19.46
N PHE A 101 14.32 -5.90 18.66
CA PHE A 101 13.14 -5.99 17.81
C PHE A 101 13.48 -6.25 16.33
N GLU A 102 14.61 -5.72 15.87
CA GLU A 102 15.06 -5.80 14.47
C GLU A 102 16.53 -6.21 14.38
N GLU A 103 16.79 -7.51 14.29
CA GLU A 103 18.15 -8.07 14.30
C GLU A 103 19.06 -7.49 13.21
N VAL A 104 18.49 -7.22 12.02
CA VAL A 104 19.21 -6.68 10.86
C VAL A 104 19.69 -5.22 11.03
N GLY A 105 19.19 -4.49 12.03
CA GLY A 105 19.54 -3.08 12.26
C GLY A 105 19.02 -2.08 11.20
N HIS A 106 19.52 -0.85 11.25
CA HIS A 106 18.95 0.31 10.53
C HIS A 106 19.88 1.06 9.57
N ALA A 107 21.20 1.06 9.80
CA ALA A 107 22.12 1.96 9.10
C ALA A 107 22.07 1.84 7.56
N HIS A 108 21.92 0.62 7.04
CA HIS A 108 21.83 0.36 5.61
C HIS A 108 20.58 0.95 4.94
N ARG A 109 19.56 1.31 5.72
CA ARG A 109 18.30 1.90 5.21
C ARG A 109 18.51 3.34 4.76
N TYR A 110 19.32 4.11 5.48
CA TYR A 110 19.71 5.45 5.07
C TYR A 110 20.62 5.41 3.83
N THR A 111 21.52 4.43 3.76
CA THR A 111 22.31 4.17 2.55
C THR A 111 21.43 3.79 1.36
N THR A 112 20.39 2.98 1.59
CA THR A 112 19.40 2.61 0.57
C THR A 112 18.66 3.83 0.04
N LEU A 113 18.15 4.72 0.92
CA LEU A 113 17.50 5.97 0.51
C LEU A 113 18.44 6.83 -0.35
N ARG A 114 19.71 6.96 0.05
CA ARG A 114 20.72 7.71 -0.70
C ARG A 114 20.93 7.13 -2.11
N ASN A 115 21.15 5.81 -2.21
CA ASN A 115 21.37 5.13 -3.49
C ASN A 115 20.16 5.28 -4.43
N LEU A 116 18.94 5.18 -3.89
CA LEU A 116 17.71 5.36 -4.67
C LEU A 116 17.59 6.78 -5.21
N ARG A 117 17.85 7.79 -4.37
CA ARG A 117 17.87 9.21 -4.77
C ARG A 117 18.90 9.46 -5.88
N GLU A 118 20.12 8.97 -5.70
CA GLU A 118 21.21 9.15 -6.68
C GLU A 118 20.91 8.48 -8.03
N ALA A 119 20.16 7.37 -8.02
CA ALA A 119 19.68 6.72 -9.23
C ALA A 119 18.43 7.36 -9.83
N GLY A 120 17.85 8.40 -9.21
CA GLY A 120 16.61 9.04 -9.67
C GLY A 120 15.34 8.21 -9.40
N VAL A 121 15.40 7.21 -8.51
CA VAL A 121 14.25 6.40 -8.13
C VAL A 121 13.45 7.11 -7.06
N LYS A 122 12.14 7.30 -7.31
CA LYS A 122 11.21 7.88 -6.32
C LYS A 122 11.17 7.01 -5.07
N ALA A 123 11.51 7.59 -3.93
CA ALA A 123 11.54 6.88 -2.66
C ALA A 123 11.15 7.79 -1.49
N PHE A 124 10.69 7.18 -0.40
CA PHE A 124 10.50 7.87 0.88
C PHE A 124 10.74 6.94 2.06
N ALA A 125 10.97 7.54 3.22
CA ALA A 125 11.07 6.83 4.47
C ALA A 125 9.69 6.49 5.03
N ALA A 126 9.36 5.21 5.14
CA ALA A 126 8.22 4.74 5.91
C ALA A 126 8.66 4.61 7.38
N VAL A 127 8.52 5.69 8.15
CA VAL A 127 8.89 5.77 9.57
C VAL A 127 7.85 5.03 10.40
N ARG A 128 8.05 3.72 10.60
CA ARG A 128 7.11 2.82 11.27
C ARG A 128 7.73 1.47 11.65
N PRO A 129 7.17 0.78 12.67
CA PRO A 129 6.13 1.29 13.57
C PRO A 129 6.70 2.27 14.59
N LEU A 130 6.01 3.39 14.84
CA LEU A 130 6.25 4.20 16.03
C LEU A 130 5.54 3.54 17.22
N THR A 131 6.33 3.18 18.22
CA THR A 131 6.00 2.24 19.28
C THR A 131 6.56 2.76 20.61
N PRO A 132 5.76 3.49 21.39
CA PRO A 132 6.18 3.93 22.71
C PRO A 132 6.42 2.76 23.68
N PRO A 133 7.33 2.92 24.66
CA PRO A 133 8.30 4.01 24.77
C PRO A 133 9.55 3.82 23.87
N TYR A 134 9.63 2.72 23.12
CA TYR A 134 10.87 2.21 22.54
C TYR A 134 11.53 3.08 21.47
N ASN A 135 10.78 3.78 20.63
CA ASN A 135 11.33 4.59 19.53
C ASN A 135 10.59 5.91 19.29
N THR A 136 9.96 6.46 20.34
CA THR A 136 9.21 7.72 20.28
C THR A 136 9.80 8.81 21.18
N SER A 137 11.00 8.61 21.74
CA SER A 137 11.72 9.66 22.48
C SER A 137 12.26 10.74 21.54
N ARG A 138 12.57 11.92 22.08
CA ARG A 138 13.14 13.03 21.30
C ARG A 138 14.47 12.65 20.69
N GLU A 139 15.31 11.94 21.43
CA GLU A 139 16.63 11.52 21.00
C GLU A 139 16.52 10.61 19.76
N VAL A 140 15.69 9.56 19.84
CA VAL A 140 15.51 8.60 18.74
C VAL A 140 14.89 9.27 17.51
N LEU A 141 13.85 10.09 17.70
CA LEU A 141 13.20 10.79 16.59
C LEU A 141 14.14 11.80 15.93
N THR A 142 14.91 12.56 16.72
CA THR A 142 15.91 13.50 16.20
C THR A 142 16.95 12.76 15.36
N GLU A 143 17.48 11.64 15.86
CA GLU A 143 18.44 10.80 15.13
C GLU A 143 17.85 10.27 13.81
N ILE A 144 16.61 9.77 13.82
CA ILE A 144 15.95 9.32 12.59
C ILE A 144 15.90 10.44 11.56
N PHE A 145 15.35 11.62 11.93
CA PHE A 145 15.13 12.71 10.97
C PHE A 145 16.44 13.37 10.49
N GLN A 146 17.46 13.47 11.34
CA GLN A 146 18.81 13.91 10.93
C GLN A 146 19.43 12.94 9.91
N ASN A 147 19.31 11.63 10.15
CA ASN A 147 19.82 10.62 9.21
C ASN A 147 19.03 10.61 7.89
N LEU A 148 17.71 10.87 7.93
CA LEU A 148 16.89 11.05 6.72
C LEU A 148 17.35 12.26 5.91
N GLN A 149 17.59 13.40 6.57
CA GLN A 149 18.12 14.60 5.92
C GLN A 149 19.52 14.34 5.32
N ALA A 150 20.41 13.67 6.06
CA ALA A 150 21.75 13.32 5.58
C ALA A 150 21.72 12.33 4.39
N ALA A 151 20.70 11.48 4.30
CA ALA A 151 20.46 10.64 3.12
C ALA A 151 19.84 11.42 1.95
N GLY A 152 19.45 12.67 2.16
CA GLY A 152 18.66 13.53 1.27
C GLY A 152 17.29 12.95 0.93
N CYS A 153 16.67 12.30 1.90
CA CYS A 153 15.26 11.94 1.83
C CYS A 153 14.45 13.22 2.00
N GLU A 154 13.45 13.48 1.15
CA GLU A 154 12.63 14.70 1.23
C GLU A 154 11.25 14.43 1.83
N VAL A 155 10.79 13.19 1.78
CA VAL A 155 9.45 12.77 2.18
C VAL A 155 9.54 11.64 3.20
N ALA A 156 8.69 11.71 4.23
CA ALA A 156 8.49 10.60 5.15
C ALA A 156 7.00 10.33 5.37
N CYS A 157 6.65 9.05 5.49
CA CYS A 157 5.33 8.62 5.94
C CYS A 157 5.44 8.00 7.33
N VAL A 158 4.78 8.59 8.32
CA VAL A 158 4.81 8.13 9.71
C VAL A 158 3.55 7.35 10.05
N SER A 159 3.68 6.34 10.91
CA SER A 159 2.53 5.60 11.41
C SER A 159 2.86 4.86 12.69
N GLY A 160 1.87 4.77 13.59
CA GLY A 160 1.98 4.00 14.82
C GLY A 160 2.01 2.49 14.62
N PHE A 161 2.20 1.79 15.72
CA PHE A 161 2.18 0.34 15.81
C PHE A 161 0.78 -0.25 15.54
N ARG A 162 0.75 -1.50 15.06
CA ARG A 162 -0.45 -2.34 14.93
C ARG A 162 -0.09 -3.71 15.48
N GLY A 163 -0.70 -4.09 16.60
CA GLY A 163 -0.50 -5.38 17.27
C GLY A 163 -1.69 -5.77 18.14
N ASP A 164 -1.73 -7.03 18.56
CA ASP A 164 -2.69 -7.60 19.52
C ASP A 164 -2.03 -7.80 20.89
N ALA A 165 -2.86 -8.13 21.88
CA ALA A 165 -2.43 -8.44 23.24
C ALA A 165 -1.32 -9.51 23.27
N SER A 166 -1.34 -10.52 22.39
CA SER A 166 -0.29 -11.54 22.36
C SER A 166 1.06 -11.02 21.86
N LEU A 167 1.07 -10.23 20.78
CA LEU A 167 2.27 -9.58 20.27
C LEU A 167 2.83 -8.57 21.27
N ILE A 168 1.95 -7.94 22.05
CA ILE A 168 2.30 -7.04 23.13
C ILE A 168 2.89 -7.82 24.32
N GLU A 169 2.31 -8.95 24.72
CA GLU A 169 2.85 -9.83 25.76
C GLU A 169 4.27 -10.29 25.41
N GLU A 170 4.51 -10.69 24.15
CA GLU A 170 5.85 -11.02 23.62
C GLU A 170 6.83 -9.83 23.67
N MET A 171 6.31 -8.59 23.59
CA MET A 171 7.10 -7.37 23.72
C MET A 171 7.30 -6.94 25.17
N SER A 172 6.52 -7.47 26.12
CA SER A 172 6.55 -7.16 27.55
C SER A 172 6.56 -5.65 27.85
N PRO A 173 5.52 -4.89 27.47
CA PRO A 173 5.47 -3.45 27.72
C PRO A 173 5.40 -3.12 29.22
N GLU A 174 5.80 -1.90 29.56
CA GLU A 174 5.58 -1.35 30.90
C GLU A 174 4.09 -1.28 31.24
N GLU A 175 3.80 -1.42 32.54
CA GLU A 175 2.45 -1.39 33.12
C GLU A 175 1.76 -0.06 32.77
N GLY A 176 0.61 -0.13 32.08
CA GLY A 176 -0.19 1.05 31.69
C GLY A 176 -0.25 1.39 30.19
N THR A 177 0.39 0.60 29.32
CA THR A 177 0.31 0.84 27.86
C THR A 177 -0.95 0.21 27.23
N GLU A 178 -1.93 1.02 26.84
CA GLU A 178 -3.11 0.57 26.08
C GLU A 178 -2.81 0.48 24.57
N TRP A 179 -3.20 -0.63 23.93
CA TRP A 179 -2.93 -0.89 22.52
C TRP A 179 -4.18 -1.36 21.77
N VAL A 180 -4.25 -1.08 20.46
CA VAL A 180 -5.46 -1.39 19.67
C VAL A 180 -5.14 -2.02 18.31
N LEU A 181 -5.72 -3.19 18.10
CA LEU A 181 -5.74 -4.00 16.87
C LEU A 181 -6.23 -3.30 15.60
N ARG A 182 -7.13 -2.32 15.73
CA ARG A 182 -7.89 -1.73 14.61
C ARG A 182 -7.35 -0.41 14.09
N VAL A 183 -6.55 0.31 14.87
CA VAL A 183 -6.17 1.70 14.56
C VAL A 183 -4.69 1.86 14.85
N LYS A 184 -3.93 2.35 13.87
CA LYS A 184 -2.53 2.75 14.07
C LYS A 184 -2.51 4.03 14.91
N GLN A 185 -2.69 3.91 16.21
CA GLN A 185 -2.59 5.06 17.11
C GLN A 185 -1.12 5.45 17.24
N MET A 186 -0.88 6.75 17.15
CA MET A 186 0.45 7.33 17.20
C MET A 186 0.42 8.39 18.29
N THR A 187 1.12 8.13 19.39
CA THR A 187 1.40 9.13 20.42
C THR A 187 2.65 9.92 20.01
N GLY A 188 2.84 11.12 20.56
CA GLY A 188 4.01 11.95 20.27
C GLY A 188 4.07 12.53 18.85
N PHE A 189 2.93 12.63 18.14
CA PHE A 189 2.93 13.16 16.77
C PHE A 189 3.48 14.59 16.66
N ASP A 190 3.26 15.43 17.67
CA ASP A 190 3.73 16.82 17.64
C ASP A 190 5.26 16.89 17.64
N LEU A 191 5.92 16.00 18.38
CA LEU A 191 7.37 15.84 18.37
C LEU A 191 7.87 15.32 17.01
N VAL A 192 7.15 14.37 16.40
CA VAL A 192 7.46 13.90 15.04
C VAL A 192 7.38 15.04 14.03
N MET A 193 6.37 15.90 14.13
CA MET A 193 6.23 17.08 13.25
C MET A 193 7.35 18.09 13.47
N GLU A 194 7.74 18.34 14.72
CA GLU A 194 8.84 19.22 15.07
C GLU A 194 10.15 18.73 14.44
N CYS A 195 10.55 17.48 14.70
CA CYS A 195 11.78 16.90 14.15
C CYS A 195 11.77 16.90 12.61
N ALA A 196 10.62 16.61 11.99
CA ALA A 196 10.52 16.66 10.53
C ALA A 196 10.70 18.08 9.98
N ARG A 197 10.10 19.09 10.63
CA ARG A 197 10.22 20.50 10.22
C ARG A 197 11.66 21.00 10.35
N GLU A 198 12.31 20.71 11.48
CA GLU A 198 13.72 21.06 11.73
C GLU A 198 14.67 20.49 10.67
N ASN A 199 14.31 19.33 10.11
CA ASN A 199 15.12 18.64 9.11
C ASN A 199 14.65 18.86 7.66
N GLY A 200 13.61 19.68 7.43
CA GLY A 200 13.08 19.98 6.10
C GLY A 200 12.37 18.80 5.43
N ILE A 201 11.84 17.84 6.21
CA ILE A 201 11.19 16.63 5.71
C ILE A 201 9.68 16.82 5.60
N ARG A 202 9.12 16.60 4.41
CA ARG A 202 7.67 16.61 4.19
C ARG A 202 7.02 15.37 4.79
N LEU A 203 6.11 15.57 5.73
CA LEU A 203 5.39 14.48 6.38
C LEU A 203 4.08 14.13 5.71
N PHE A 204 3.79 12.83 5.71
CA PHE A 204 2.47 12.25 5.49
C PHE A 204 2.16 11.23 6.59
N THR A 205 0.89 11.05 6.92
CA THR A 205 0.42 9.99 7.84
C THR A 205 -0.13 8.78 7.09
N ARG A 206 -0.21 8.88 5.76
CA ARG A 206 -0.81 7.89 4.86
C ARG A 206 0.09 7.64 3.66
N VAL A 207 0.41 6.36 3.46
CA VAL A 207 1.26 5.89 2.36
C VAL A 207 0.74 6.34 1.00
N ASN A 208 -0.57 6.24 0.77
CA ASN A 208 -1.16 6.63 -0.51
C ASN A 208 -1.01 8.12 -0.81
N CYS A 209 -1.03 8.99 0.20
CA CYS A 209 -0.79 10.42 0.02
C CYS A 209 0.68 10.68 -0.36
N ALA A 210 1.62 10.08 0.35
CA ALA A 210 3.05 10.19 0.04
C ALA A 210 3.38 9.69 -1.38
N VAL A 211 2.83 8.53 -1.76
CA VAL A 211 3.01 7.96 -3.11
C VAL A 211 2.38 8.87 -4.16
N SER A 212 1.18 9.39 -3.94
CA SER A 212 0.51 10.26 -4.91
C SER A 212 1.26 11.57 -5.10
N TYR A 213 1.80 12.14 -4.01
CA TYR A 213 2.66 13.32 -4.06
C TYR A 213 3.94 13.06 -4.87
N LEU A 214 4.69 12.01 -4.56
CA LEU A 214 5.94 11.69 -5.25
C LEU A 214 5.76 11.30 -6.72
N THR A 215 4.61 10.72 -7.05
CA THR A 215 4.27 10.34 -8.43
C THR A 215 3.67 11.50 -9.22
N GLY A 216 3.48 12.68 -8.61
CA GLY A 216 2.93 13.86 -9.27
C GLY A 216 1.45 13.70 -9.65
N ARG A 217 0.71 12.83 -8.94
CA ARG A 217 -0.71 12.61 -9.24
C ARG A 217 -1.53 13.83 -8.79
N PRO A 218 -2.54 14.22 -9.57
CA PRO A 218 -3.39 15.36 -9.23
C PRO A 218 -4.22 15.10 -7.97
N SER A 219 -4.55 13.84 -7.69
CA SER A 219 -5.36 13.43 -6.53
C SER A 219 -4.81 12.14 -5.90
N PRO A 220 -5.09 11.91 -4.60
CA PRO A 220 -4.69 10.67 -3.96
C PRO A 220 -5.49 9.49 -4.51
N PHE A 221 -4.81 8.41 -4.92
CA PHE A 221 -5.46 7.20 -5.47
C PHE A 221 -6.33 6.42 -4.45
N ASN A 222 -6.32 6.84 -3.19
CA ASN A 222 -7.07 6.24 -2.09
C ASN A 222 -7.47 7.37 -1.11
N PRO A 223 -8.40 8.24 -1.51
CA PRO A 223 -8.64 9.50 -0.82
C PRO A 223 -9.29 9.28 0.56
N TYR A 224 -8.92 10.13 1.53
CA TYR A 224 -9.42 10.12 2.93
C TYR A 224 -10.29 11.36 3.20
N TRP A 225 -11.06 11.76 2.20
CA TRP A 225 -11.76 13.03 2.14
C TRP A 225 -12.88 13.18 3.19
N GLY A 226 -13.48 12.07 3.63
CA GLY A 226 -14.46 12.06 4.72
C GLY A 226 -13.82 12.25 6.09
N SER A 227 -12.53 12.00 6.24
CA SER A 227 -11.84 11.93 7.54
C SER A 227 -10.49 12.69 7.56
N PRO A 228 -10.37 13.94 7.07
CA PRO A 228 -9.10 14.66 7.01
C PRO A 228 -8.44 14.87 8.38
N GLN A 229 -9.25 14.97 9.44
CA GLN A 229 -8.80 15.09 10.82
C GLN A 229 -8.12 13.82 11.35
N LEU A 230 -8.54 12.63 10.89
CA LEU A 230 -7.93 11.35 11.31
C LEU A 230 -6.53 11.17 10.74
N VAL A 231 -6.22 11.88 9.66
CA VAL A 231 -4.92 11.86 9.00
C VAL A 231 -4.14 13.17 9.20
N ARG A 232 -4.68 14.07 10.03
CA ARG A 232 -4.09 15.36 10.41
C ARG A 232 -3.67 16.22 9.21
N CYS A 233 -4.49 16.24 8.16
CA CYS A 233 -4.20 16.98 6.91
C CYS A 233 -3.78 18.43 7.15
N ASP A 234 -4.45 19.10 8.11
CA ASP A 234 -4.22 20.50 8.42
C ASP A 234 -2.87 20.71 9.10
N ALA A 235 -2.54 19.87 10.08
CA ALA A 235 -1.29 19.96 10.85
C ALA A 235 -0.05 19.68 9.98
N ILE A 236 -0.18 18.81 8.98
CA ILE A 236 0.92 18.49 8.04
C ILE A 236 0.91 19.36 6.77
N GLU A 237 0.01 20.34 6.69
CA GLU A 237 -0.16 21.20 5.51
C GLU A 237 -0.26 20.38 4.21
N CYS A 238 -1.18 19.40 4.20
CA CYS A 238 -1.26 18.38 3.15
C CYS A 238 -1.43 19.02 1.75
N PRO A 239 -0.48 18.82 0.82
CA PRO A 239 -0.53 19.45 -0.51
C PRO A 239 -1.65 18.88 -1.40
N LEU A 240 -2.17 17.70 -1.05
CA LEU A 240 -3.25 17.04 -1.78
C LEU A 240 -4.64 17.39 -1.23
N ARG A 241 -4.74 18.25 -0.19
CA ARG A 241 -6.01 18.54 0.47
C ARG A 241 -7.06 19.08 -0.50
N GLY A 242 -6.66 20.00 -1.38
CA GLY A 242 -7.57 20.63 -2.35
C GLY A 242 -8.13 19.69 -3.41
N THR A 243 -7.49 18.54 -3.63
CA THR A 243 -7.87 17.55 -4.65
C THR A 243 -8.29 16.20 -4.04
N CYS A 244 -8.33 16.12 -2.70
CA CYS A 244 -8.79 14.95 -1.96
C CYS A 244 -10.33 15.02 -1.83
N GLY A 245 -11.03 14.52 -2.83
CA GLY A 245 -12.50 14.52 -2.88
C GLY A 245 -13.08 13.17 -3.29
N PRO A 246 -14.42 13.02 -3.21
CA PRO A 246 -15.13 11.89 -3.80
C PRO A 246 -14.83 11.77 -5.30
N THR A 247 -14.79 10.53 -5.77
CA THR A 247 -14.76 10.20 -7.20
C THR A 247 -16.09 9.56 -7.56
N GLU A 248 -16.76 10.08 -8.58
CA GLU A 248 -17.96 9.43 -9.10
C GLU A 248 -17.56 8.17 -9.89
N PRO A 249 -18.31 7.07 -9.72
CA PRO A 249 -17.98 5.82 -10.38
C PRO A 249 -18.24 5.92 -11.89
N ASN A 250 -17.32 5.39 -12.69
CA ASN A 250 -17.54 5.28 -14.13
C ASN A 250 -18.69 4.26 -14.42
N PRO A 251 -19.72 4.64 -15.19
CA PRO A 251 -20.86 3.75 -15.47
C PRO A 251 -20.50 2.46 -16.21
N GLU A 252 -19.52 2.48 -17.11
CA GLU A 252 -19.09 1.29 -17.86
C GLU A 252 -18.37 0.31 -16.95
N ILE A 253 -17.53 0.80 -16.03
CA ILE A 253 -16.87 -0.05 -15.01
C ILE A 253 -17.90 -0.63 -14.03
N LEU A 254 -18.91 0.15 -13.63
CA LEU A 254 -20.02 -0.36 -12.82
C LEU A 254 -20.78 -1.49 -13.54
N ALA A 255 -21.06 -1.34 -14.84
CA ALA A 255 -21.72 -2.36 -15.63
C ALA A 255 -20.85 -3.63 -15.72
N TRP A 256 -19.55 -3.49 -15.96
CA TRP A 256 -18.61 -4.61 -15.98
C TRP A 256 -18.52 -5.34 -14.64
N LEU A 257 -18.43 -4.63 -13.52
CA LEU A 257 -18.42 -5.27 -12.19
C LEU A 257 -19.69 -6.10 -11.95
N ARG A 258 -20.85 -5.65 -12.45
CA ARG A 258 -22.09 -6.45 -12.40
C ARG A 258 -22.00 -7.72 -13.24
N GLN A 259 -21.38 -7.65 -14.42
CA GLN A 259 -21.14 -8.82 -15.28
C GLN A 259 -20.21 -9.85 -14.61
N VAL A 260 -19.22 -9.36 -13.85
CA VAL A 260 -18.29 -10.21 -13.06
C VAL A 260 -18.97 -10.80 -11.80
N GLY A 261 -20.20 -10.39 -11.50
CA GLY A 261 -21.02 -10.99 -10.44
C GLY A 261 -21.20 -10.13 -9.19
N TYR A 262 -20.77 -8.87 -9.18
CA TYR A 262 -21.03 -7.96 -8.06
C TYR A 262 -22.45 -7.38 -8.09
N ASP A 263 -23.13 -7.37 -6.95
CA ASP A 263 -24.41 -6.70 -6.75
C ASP A 263 -24.17 -5.27 -6.23
N LEU A 264 -24.31 -4.30 -7.13
CA LEU A 264 -23.88 -2.90 -6.94
C LEU A 264 -25.01 -1.87 -7.12
N GLU A 265 -25.09 -0.95 -6.17
CA GLU A 265 -25.94 0.25 -6.23
C GLU A 265 -25.11 1.50 -5.93
N TYR A 266 -25.08 2.45 -6.87
CA TYR A 266 -24.50 3.76 -6.61
C TYR A 266 -25.51 4.63 -5.84
N GLN A 267 -25.06 5.19 -4.72
CA GLN A 267 -25.83 6.11 -3.87
C GLN A 267 -25.15 7.47 -3.89
N PRO A 268 -25.68 8.47 -4.62
CA PRO A 268 -25.22 9.84 -4.50
C PRO A 268 -25.58 10.35 -3.10
N ALA A 269 -24.69 11.13 -2.49
CA ALA A 269 -24.95 11.77 -1.22
C ALA A 269 -24.09 13.03 -1.07
N PRO A 270 -24.53 14.04 -0.30
CA PRO A 270 -23.66 15.14 0.04
C PRO A 270 -22.47 14.64 0.87
N GLN A 271 -21.30 15.23 0.63
CA GLN A 271 -20.12 14.99 1.45
C GLN A 271 -20.35 15.50 2.87
N LYS A 272 -20.21 14.61 3.86
CA LYS A 272 -20.18 14.98 5.27
C LYS A 272 -18.89 14.49 5.92
N ALA A 273 -18.23 15.37 6.66
CA ALA A 273 -17.06 15.00 7.44
C ALA A 273 -17.42 13.96 8.52
N CYS A 274 -16.46 13.09 8.82
CA CYS A 274 -16.51 12.10 9.87
C CYS A 274 -16.74 12.78 11.21
N SER A 275 -17.60 12.20 12.04
CA SER A 275 -17.80 12.65 13.41
C SER A 275 -16.74 12.12 14.38
N PHE A 276 -15.89 11.17 13.96
CA PHE A 276 -14.84 10.63 14.80
C PHE A 276 -13.56 11.47 14.71
N SER A 277 -12.88 11.59 15.84
CA SER A 277 -11.54 12.17 16.00
C SER A 277 -10.51 11.05 16.21
N SER A 278 -9.23 11.40 16.30
CA SER A 278 -8.19 10.44 16.67
C SER A 278 -8.48 9.78 18.03
N ASP A 279 -9.01 10.56 18.98
CA ASP A 279 -9.28 10.12 20.36
C ASP A 279 -10.52 9.23 20.44
N THR A 280 -11.55 9.54 19.65
CA THR A 280 -12.79 8.74 19.61
C THR A 280 -12.76 7.64 18.56
N ARG A 281 -11.63 7.45 17.85
CA ARG A 281 -11.54 6.53 16.71
C ARG A 281 -11.85 5.09 17.10
N LEU A 282 -11.58 4.69 18.33
CA LEU A 282 -11.85 3.35 18.87
C LEU A 282 -13.34 3.01 18.91
N ASN A 283 -14.19 4.03 19.01
CA ASN A 283 -15.65 3.88 19.02
C ASN A 283 -16.21 3.57 17.62
N CYS A 284 -15.43 3.76 16.55
CA CYS A 284 -15.84 3.50 15.19
C CYS A 284 -15.43 2.09 14.73
N LYS A 285 -16.43 1.26 14.42
CA LYS A 285 -16.21 -0.10 13.91
C LYS A 285 -15.88 -0.18 12.42
N SER A 286 -16.09 0.91 11.67
CA SER A 286 -15.91 0.91 10.21
C SER A 286 -14.45 1.19 9.82
N CYS A 287 -13.98 0.57 8.73
CA CYS A 287 -12.71 0.93 8.11
C CYS A 287 -12.90 2.18 7.24
N CYS A 288 -12.04 3.20 7.38
CA CYS A 288 -12.24 4.48 6.67
C CYS A 288 -12.16 4.33 5.14
N THR A 289 -11.46 3.31 4.64
CA THR A 289 -11.34 3.03 3.19
C THR A 289 -12.59 2.38 2.59
N THR A 290 -13.50 1.89 3.44
CA THR A 290 -14.75 1.20 3.08
C THR A 290 -15.88 1.65 4.02
N CYS A 291 -15.87 2.93 4.39
CA CYS A 291 -16.62 3.48 5.50
C CYS A 291 -18.14 3.44 5.27
N TYR A 292 -18.86 2.62 6.02
CA TYR A 292 -20.34 2.56 5.96
C TYR A 292 -21.03 3.57 6.88
N VAL A 293 -20.27 4.24 7.77
CA VAL A 293 -20.81 5.24 8.70
C VAL A 293 -20.94 6.62 8.06
N GLU A 294 -19.94 7.01 7.26
CA GLU A 294 -19.94 8.29 6.56
C GLU A 294 -21.01 8.29 5.45
N ARG A 295 -21.72 9.41 5.34
CA ARG A 295 -22.64 9.69 4.23
C ARG A 295 -21.88 10.49 3.17
N GLN A 296 -21.70 9.86 2.02
CA GLN A 296 -20.90 10.34 0.91
C GLN A 296 -21.26 9.57 -0.37
N PRO A 297 -20.98 10.10 -1.59
CA PRO A 297 -21.13 9.34 -2.81
C PRO A 297 -20.36 8.02 -2.69
N ARG A 298 -21.09 6.93 -2.86
CA ARG A 298 -20.58 5.58 -2.58
C ARG A 298 -21.31 4.54 -3.41
N VAL A 299 -20.66 3.40 -3.57
CA VAL A 299 -21.26 2.21 -4.16
C VAL A 299 -21.49 1.18 -3.06
N VAL A 300 -22.75 0.79 -2.87
CA VAL A 300 -23.11 -0.30 -1.97
C VAL A 300 -22.89 -1.62 -2.72
N VAL A 301 -22.05 -2.48 -2.15
CA VAL A 301 -21.73 -3.82 -2.68
C VAL A 301 -22.43 -4.86 -1.81
N ARG A 302 -23.64 -5.26 -2.18
CA ARG A 302 -24.52 -6.06 -1.30
C ARG A 302 -23.98 -7.47 -1.07
N ASN A 303 -23.41 -8.06 -2.11
CA ASN A 303 -22.86 -9.41 -2.08
C ASN A 303 -21.36 -9.48 -1.75
N ALA A 304 -20.71 -8.37 -1.37
CA ALA A 304 -19.32 -8.40 -0.89
C ALA A 304 -19.20 -9.36 0.30
N ARG A 305 -18.19 -10.23 0.28
CA ARG A 305 -17.97 -11.23 1.33
C ARG A 305 -16.83 -10.84 2.27
N THR A 306 -15.93 -10.00 1.79
CA THR A 306 -14.73 -9.56 2.52
C THR A 306 -14.47 -8.06 2.31
N LEU A 307 -13.53 -7.49 3.07
CA LEU A 307 -13.03 -6.14 2.79
C LEU A 307 -12.21 -6.07 1.50
N GLY A 308 -11.63 -7.20 1.07
CA GLY A 308 -10.95 -7.32 -0.22
C GLY A 308 -11.87 -7.08 -1.41
N ASP A 309 -13.10 -7.61 -1.39
CA ASP A 309 -14.13 -7.31 -2.41
C ASP A 309 -14.42 -5.80 -2.52
N LEU A 310 -14.66 -5.15 -1.36
CA LEU A 310 -14.92 -3.71 -1.32
C LEU A 310 -13.71 -2.91 -1.82
N THR A 311 -12.50 -3.33 -1.46
CA THR A 311 -11.28 -2.63 -1.84
C THR A 311 -11.02 -2.77 -3.34
N PHE A 312 -11.23 -3.95 -3.91
CA PHE A 312 -11.11 -4.19 -5.34
C PHE A 312 -12.07 -3.31 -6.14
N CYS A 313 -13.38 -3.36 -5.84
CA CYS A 313 -14.39 -2.53 -6.49
C CYS A 313 -14.01 -1.05 -6.45
N ARG A 314 -13.55 -0.57 -5.29
CA ARG A 314 -13.12 0.82 -5.13
C ARG A 314 -11.95 1.19 -6.02
N PHE A 315 -10.94 0.32 -6.15
CA PHE A 315 -9.78 0.63 -6.98
C PHE A 315 -10.13 0.68 -8.47
N VAL A 316 -10.89 -0.28 -8.98
CA VAL A 316 -11.31 -0.26 -10.40
C VAL A 316 -12.26 0.90 -10.69
N LEU A 317 -13.06 1.33 -9.72
CA LEU A 317 -13.89 2.53 -9.82
C LEU A 317 -13.11 3.84 -9.57
N GLY A 318 -11.78 3.82 -9.67
CA GLY A 318 -10.97 5.03 -9.59
C GLY A 318 -10.94 5.71 -8.21
N GLY A 319 -11.28 4.98 -7.15
CA GLY A 319 -11.29 5.49 -5.78
C GLY A 319 -12.68 5.79 -5.21
N THR A 320 -13.76 5.57 -5.96
CA THR A 320 -15.14 5.68 -5.44
C THR A 320 -15.33 4.78 -4.23
N LEU A 321 -15.79 5.36 -3.12
CA LEU A 321 -16.01 4.60 -1.88
C LEU A 321 -16.94 3.41 -2.13
N CYS A 322 -16.48 2.21 -1.81
CA CYS A 322 -17.29 1.00 -1.85
C CYS A 322 -17.55 0.50 -0.44
N VAL A 323 -18.82 0.22 -0.14
CA VAL A 323 -19.27 -0.08 1.23
C VAL A 323 -20.19 -1.29 1.26
N LYS A 324 -20.20 -1.98 2.39
CA LYS A 324 -21.28 -2.88 2.79
C LYS A 324 -21.66 -2.57 4.24
N PRO A 325 -22.88 -2.08 4.52
CA PRO A 325 -23.30 -1.80 5.88
C PRO A 325 -23.10 -3.01 6.80
N GLY A 326 -22.47 -2.78 7.96
CA GLY A 326 -22.19 -3.83 8.95
C GLY A 326 -20.91 -4.64 8.70
N MET A 327 -20.23 -4.50 7.55
CA MET A 327 -18.97 -5.19 7.30
C MET A 327 -17.81 -4.50 8.03
N ILE A 328 -17.17 -5.22 8.96
CA ILE A 328 -16.09 -4.72 9.82
C ILE A 328 -14.82 -5.57 9.65
N ASP A 329 -13.66 -5.00 9.99
CA ASP A 329 -12.40 -5.76 10.07
C ASP A 329 -12.37 -6.53 11.40
N GLU A 330 -12.67 -7.83 11.34
CA GLU A 330 -12.61 -8.73 12.48
C GLU A 330 -11.21 -9.37 12.67
N GLY A 331 -10.23 -9.01 11.82
CA GLY A 331 -8.91 -9.62 11.84
C GLY A 331 -8.84 -11.03 11.26
N GLY A 332 -9.87 -11.46 10.52
CA GLY A 332 -9.90 -12.77 9.86
C GLY A 332 -8.79 -12.91 8.82
N LEU A 333 -8.25 -14.12 8.66
CA LEU A 333 -7.19 -14.42 7.68
C LEU A 333 -7.65 -14.18 6.23
N ASP A 334 -8.96 -14.27 5.97
CA ASP A 334 -9.57 -14.10 4.67
C ASP A 334 -9.97 -12.64 4.35
N VAL A 335 -9.74 -11.70 5.27
CA VAL A 335 -10.22 -10.31 5.17
C VAL A 335 -9.83 -9.62 3.86
N GLY A 336 -8.67 -9.98 3.32
CA GLY A 336 -8.12 -9.43 2.08
C GLY A 336 -8.56 -10.14 0.80
N HIS A 337 -9.21 -11.31 0.85
CA HIS A 337 -9.59 -12.06 -0.37
C HIS A 337 -10.56 -11.27 -1.24
N VAL A 338 -10.52 -11.45 -2.56
CA VAL A 338 -11.49 -10.86 -3.50
C VAL A 338 -12.46 -11.93 -3.98
N LYS A 339 -13.25 -12.50 -3.05
CA LYS A 339 -13.96 -13.77 -3.23
C LYS A 339 -14.86 -13.79 -4.47
N VAL A 340 -15.59 -12.72 -4.75
CA VAL A 340 -16.50 -12.67 -5.90
C VAL A 340 -15.72 -12.74 -7.22
N LEU A 341 -14.64 -11.96 -7.34
CA LEU A 341 -13.77 -12.02 -8.51
C LEU A 341 -13.07 -13.36 -8.62
N GLN A 342 -12.58 -13.93 -7.51
CA GLN A 342 -11.91 -15.23 -7.49
C GLN A 342 -12.78 -16.34 -8.08
N GLU A 343 -14.08 -16.34 -7.77
CA GLU A 343 -15.04 -17.27 -8.35
C GLU A 343 -15.20 -17.07 -9.87
N ALA A 344 -15.25 -15.81 -10.31
CA ALA A 344 -15.37 -15.47 -11.72
C ALA A 344 -14.13 -15.85 -12.55
N VAL A 345 -12.94 -15.86 -11.96
CA VAL A 345 -11.67 -16.18 -12.67
C VAL A 345 -11.16 -17.61 -12.45
N GLY A 346 -11.96 -18.50 -11.86
CA GLY A 346 -11.60 -19.91 -11.68
C GLY A 346 -10.63 -20.19 -10.52
N GLY A 347 -10.76 -19.47 -9.41
CA GLY A 347 -10.11 -19.82 -8.14
C GLY A 347 -8.69 -19.28 -7.91
N ALA A 348 -8.22 -18.33 -8.73
CA ALA A 348 -6.94 -17.66 -8.50
C ALA A 348 -6.89 -17.06 -7.08
N ASN A 349 -5.74 -17.09 -6.42
CA ASN A 349 -5.59 -16.53 -5.07
C ASN A 349 -5.44 -15.00 -5.12
N LEU A 350 -6.55 -14.28 -5.16
CA LEU A 350 -6.57 -12.82 -5.33
C LEU A 350 -6.89 -12.13 -4.01
N HIS A 351 -6.03 -11.19 -3.63
CA HIS A 351 -6.25 -10.34 -2.47
C HIS A 351 -6.23 -8.87 -2.87
N CYS A 352 -6.92 -8.05 -2.08
CA CYS A 352 -6.88 -6.62 -2.15
C CYS A 352 -6.86 -6.06 -0.72
N LEU A 353 -5.81 -5.30 -0.40
CA LEU A 353 -5.63 -4.65 0.90
C LEU A 353 -6.05 -3.19 0.80
N ASN A 354 -6.31 -2.57 1.95
CA ASN A 354 -6.76 -1.17 2.06
C ASN A 354 -6.05 -0.14 1.16
N SER A 355 -4.83 -0.37 0.68
CA SER A 355 -4.11 0.53 -0.24
C SER A 355 -3.44 -0.16 -1.42
N TRP A 356 -3.50 -1.50 -1.54
CA TRP A 356 -2.68 -2.22 -2.50
C TRP A 356 -3.35 -3.49 -3.00
N TRP A 357 -3.17 -3.77 -4.28
CA TRP A 357 -3.24 -5.08 -4.91
C TRP A 357 -1.89 -5.79 -4.71
N PRO A 358 -1.77 -6.70 -3.72
CA PRO A 358 -0.55 -7.46 -3.53
C PRO A 358 -0.33 -8.43 -4.70
N TRP A 359 0.87 -8.39 -5.27
CA TRP A 359 1.40 -9.45 -6.12
C TRP A 359 2.67 -9.99 -5.48
N SER A 360 2.54 -11.11 -4.75
CA SER A 360 3.58 -11.60 -3.85
C SER A 360 3.78 -13.10 -4.02
N ALA A 361 5.04 -13.51 -4.14
CA ALA A 361 5.42 -14.92 -4.02
C ALA A 361 5.55 -15.30 -2.54
N GLN A 362 5.38 -16.58 -2.26
CA GLN A 362 5.77 -17.16 -0.98
C GLN A 362 7.28 -17.04 -0.79
N LEU A 363 7.70 -16.54 0.37
CA LEU A 363 9.09 -16.56 0.79
C LEU A 363 9.33 -17.64 1.83
N GLU A 364 10.45 -18.35 1.69
CA GLU A 364 10.96 -19.26 2.72
C GLU A 364 11.59 -18.49 3.90
N LYS A 365 12.05 -17.26 3.68
CA LYS A 365 12.84 -16.47 4.64
C LYS A 365 12.29 -15.06 4.83
N CYS A 366 12.38 -14.55 6.06
CA CYS A 366 11.99 -13.20 6.46
C CYS A 366 13.05 -12.60 7.39
N PHE A 367 13.02 -11.28 7.60
CA PHE A 367 13.90 -10.59 8.55
C PHE A 367 13.59 -10.84 10.04
N GLY A 368 12.55 -11.62 10.36
CA GLY A 368 12.30 -12.09 11.73
C GLY A 368 12.00 -10.99 12.74
N CYS A 369 11.39 -9.87 12.33
CA CYS A 369 11.07 -8.80 13.26
C CYS A 369 10.04 -9.29 14.28
N ARG A 370 10.32 -9.14 15.58
CA ARG A 370 9.45 -9.65 16.66
C ARG A 370 8.03 -9.08 16.65
N TYR A 371 7.88 -7.87 16.16
CA TYR A 371 6.60 -7.19 16.07
C TYR A 371 5.82 -7.50 14.76
N CYS A 372 6.31 -8.43 13.93
CA CYS A 372 5.74 -8.68 12.61
C CYS A 372 4.59 -9.68 12.66
N ILE A 373 3.42 -9.25 12.18
CA ILE A 373 2.23 -10.12 12.10
C ILE A 373 2.38 -11.33 11.16
N LEU A 374 3.46 -11.40 10.37
CA LEU A 374 3.72 -12.51 9.44
C LEU A 374 3.78 -13.87 10.14
N HIS A 375 4.15 -13.91 11.42
CA HIS A 375 4.19 -15.16 12.20
C HIS A 375 2.79 -15.74 12.45
N HIS A 376 1.73 -14.93 12.37
CA HIS A 376 0.35 -15.39 12.55
C HIS A 376 -0.31 -15.91 11.27
N TYR A 377 0.30 -15.69 10.09
CA TYR A 377 -0.20 -16.26 8.84
C TYR A 377 0.36 -17.67 8.64
N THR A 378 -0.52 -18.67 8.78
CA THR A 378 -0.20 -20.10 8.67
C THR A 378 -0.20 -20.60 7.22
N ASP A 379 -1.01 -20.02 6.34
CA ASP A 379 -0.98 -20.24 4.89
C ASP A 379 -0.29 -19.06 4.21
N ARG A 380 0.85 -19.33 3.58
CA ARG A 380 1.68 -18.35 2.87
C ARG A 380 1.74 -18.61 1.37
N SER A 381 0.66 -19.14 0.79
CA SER A 381 0.57 -19.31 -0.67
C SER A 381 0.82 -17.99 -1.42
N SER A 382 1.35 -18.09 -2.64
CA SER A 382 1.50 -16.91 -3.52
C SER A 382 0.14 -16.25 -3.77
N VAL A 383 0.15 -14.93 -3.86
CA VAL A 383 -1.05 -14.09 -3.97
C VAL A 383 -0.91 -13.13 -5.15
N GLY A 384 -2.02 -12.96 -5.86
CA GLY A 384 -2.20 -11.96 -6.91
C GLY A 384 -1.53 -12.32 -8.23
N CYS A 385 -1.67 -11.40 -9.18
CA CYS A 385 -1.13 -11.48 -10.53
C CYS A 385 -0.89 -10.05 -11.06
N ALA A 386 -0.35 -9.91 -12.26
CA ALA A 386 -0.40 -8.63 -12.94
C ALA A 386 -1.87 -8.25 -13.20
N PRO A 387 -2.31 -7.02 -12.87
CA PRO A 387 -3.70 -6.61 -13.07
C PRO A 387 -4.23 -6.76 -14.50
N ALA A 388 -3.38 -6.56 -15.50
CA ALA A 388 -3.75 -6.70 -16.90
C ALA A 388 -4.15 -8.15 -17.27
N ASP A 389 -3.59 -9.15 -16.57
CA ASP A 389 -3.89 -10.55 -16.86
C ASP A 389 -5.32 -10.93 -16.43
N LEU A 390 -5.98 -10.14 -15.56
CA LEU A 390 -7.35 -10.38 -15.12
C LEU A 390 -8.35 -10.35 -16.28
N GLU A 391 -8.13 -9.53 -17.31
CA GLU A 391 -9.01 -9.50 -18.49
C GLU A 391 -9.03 -10.84 -19.21
N HIS A 392 -7.87 -11.48 -19.35
CA HIS A 392 -7.74 -12.78 -20.00
C HIS A 392 -8.30 -13.90 -19.14
N MET A 393 -8.20 -13.79 -17.81
CA MET A 393 -8.76 -14.78 -16.90
C MET A 393 -10.30 -14.78 -16.92
N LEU A 394 -10.92 -13.62 -17.12
CA LEU A 394 -12.38 -13.47 -17.19
C LEU A 394 -12.99 -13.89 -18.53
N GLN A 395 -12.17 -14.16 -19.55
CA GLN A 395 -12.60 -14.60 -20.89
C GLN A 395 -12.62 -16.12 -21.05
N ARG A 396 -12.13 -16.86 -20.04
CA ARG A 396 -12.11 -18.32 -20.00
C ARG A 396 -13.36 -18.84 -19.31
#